data_AF-A0A968I515-F1
#
_entry.id   AF-A0A968I515-F1
#
_cell.length_a   1.000
_cell.length_b   1.000
_cell.length_c   1.000
_cell.angle_alpha   90.00
_cell.angle_beta   90.00
_cell.angle_gamma   90.00
#
_symmetry.space_group_name_H-M   'P 1'
#
loop_
_entity.id
_entity.type
_entity.pdbx_description
1 polymer ?
#
loop_
_entity_poly.entity_id
_entity_poly.type
_entity_poly.pdbx_seq_one_letter_code
_entity_poly.pdbx_strand_id
1 'polypeptide(L)'
;MIVKILNRWTENVLFEGEFETIRDAVLAAHAAKANLYGADLRGANLRDADLRDANLRDANLYGADLEPIQADFNRIIIKAIPEIAGLRRALIEGRVDGSTYTGACACLVGTIANERQADCNTLDGITPDSGRPAERFFLAIRKGDKPETNQASAIAVSWIDEFVADLRAAHLAVPGFDNAGTL
;
A
#
# COMPACT_ATOMS: atom_id res chain seq x y z
N MET A 1 7.84 27.83 -1.44
CA MET A 1 7.93 27.93 -2.92
C MET A 1 6.58 27.55 -3.51
N ILE A 2 6.26 27.98 -4.74
CA ILE A 2 5.05 27.46 -5.40
C ILE A 2 5.30 25.99 -5.75
N VAL A 3 4.50 25.10 -5.17
CA VAL A 3 4.49 23.68 -5.49
C VAL A 3 3.24 23.37 -6.30
N LYS A 4 3.40 22.57 -7.35
CA LYS A 4 2.30 22.07 -8.18
C LYS A 4 2.35 20.55 -8.21
N ILE A 5 1.24 19.91 -7.86
CA ILE A 5 1.02 18.49 -8.09
C ILE A 5 0.32 18.36 -9.43
N LEU A 6 0.97 17.70 -10.38
CA LEU A 6 0.47 17.57 -11.75
C LEU A 6 -0.13 16.19 -11.98
N ASN A 7 -1.08 16.09 -12.91
CA ASN A 7 -1.49 14.80 -13.42
C ASN A 7 -0.43 14.24 -14.38
N ARG A 8 -0.03 12.99 -14.19
CA ARG A 8 1.05 12.32 -14.91
C ARG A 8 0.81 12.10 -16.41
N TRP A 9 -0.42 12.23 -16.89
CA TRP A 9 -0.77 12.05 -18.30
C TRP A 9 -1.16 13.35 -18.99
N THR A 10 -1.88 14.22 -18.29
CA THR A 10 -2.41 15.46 -18.86
C THR A 10 -1.58 16.69 -18.55
N GLU A 11 -0.62 16.59 -17.61
CA GLU A 11 0.18 17.69 -17.07
C GLU A 11 -0.65 18.81 -16.40
N ASN A 12 -1.97 18.61 -16.26
CA ASN A 12 -2.85 19.56 -15.57
C ASN A 12 -2.51 19.62 -14.08
N VAL A 13 -2.64 20.81 -13.50
CA VAL A 13 -2.48 21.02 -12.05
C VAL A 13 -3.66 20.39 -11.32
N LEU A 14 -3.37 19.39 -10.49
CA LEU A 14 -4.34 18.75 -9.58
C LEU A 14 -4.46 19.55 -8.28
N PHE A 15 -3.36 20.14 -7.83
CA PHE A 15 -3.30 20.98 -6.64
C PHE A 15 -2.07 21.90 -6.71
N GLU A 16 -2.21 23.14 -6.27
CA GLU A 16 -1.11 24.08 -6.18
C GLU A 16 -1.23 24.99 -4.96
N GLY A 17 -0.09 25.51 -4.51
CA GLY A 17 -0.04 26.48 -3.44
C GLY A 17 1.40 26.77 -3.01
N GLU A 18 1.53 27.64 -2.01
CA GLU A 18 2.82 27.95 -1.41
C GLU A 18 3.13 26.96 -0.29
N PHE A 19 4.13 26.11 -0.54
CA PHE A 19 4.55 25.06 0.40
C PHE A 19 6.07 25.04 0.51
N GLU A 20 6.57 24.55 1.63
CA GLU A 20 8.02 24.33 1.82
C GLU A 20 8.47 23.09 1.07
N THR A 21 7.66 22.02 1.09
CA THR A 21 7.97 20.75 0.43
C THR A 21 6.79 20.18 -0.37
N ILE A 22 7.07 19.21 -1.24
CA ILE A 22 6.02 18.43 -1.92
C ILE A 22 5.16 17.64 -0.92
N ARG A 23 5.74 17.22 0.22
CA ARG A 23 5.01 16.58 1.30
C ARG A 23 3.91 17.49 1.83
N ASP A 24 4.25 18.73 2.15
CA ASP A 24 3.29 19.69 2.72
C ASP A 24 2.20 20.02 1.70
N ALA A 25 2.54 20.07 0.41
CA ALA A 25 1.57 20.21 -0.67
C ALA A 25 0.63 19.00 -0.76
N VAL A 26 1.15 17.77 -0.64
CA VAL A 26 0.34 16.54 -0.66
C VAL A 26 -0.57 16.47 0.57
N LEU A 27 -0.06 16.85 1.75
CA LEU A 27 -0.85 16.93 2.99
C LEU A 27 -1.96 17.98 2.89
N ALA A 28 -1.66 19.16 2.34
CA ALA A 28 -2.66 20.20 2.13
C ALA A 28 -3.70 19.80 1.08
N ALA A 29 -3.27 19.17 -0.01
CA ALA A 29 -4.17 18.61 -1.02
C ALA A 29 -5.11 17.58 -0.39
N HIS A 30 -4.54 16.71 0.43
CA HIS A 30 -5.31 15.72 1.15
C HIS A 30 -6.32 16.35 2.13
N ALA A 31 -5.91 17.32 2.94
CA ALA A 31 -6.79 18.05 3.86
C ALA A 31 -7.91 18.81 3.13
N ALA A 32 -7.63 19.30 1.92
CA ALA A 32 -8.62 19.91 1.03
C ALA A 32 -9.51 18.90 0.29
N LYS A 33 -9.35 17.59 0.54
CA LYS A 33 -10.00 16.48 -0.18
C LYS A 33 -9.79 16.57 -1.69
N ALA A 34 -8.64 17.06 -2.12
CA ALA A 34 -8.28 17.16 -3.52
C ALA A 34 -8.18 15.77 -4.15
N ASN A 35 -8.61 15.66 -5.41
CA ASN A 35 -8.48 14.44 -6.17
C ASN A 35 -7.03 14.31 -6.70
N LEU A 36 -6.23 13.47 -6.06
CA LEU A 36 -4.85 13.16 -6.46
C LEU A 36 -4.76 12.01 -7.48
N TYR A 37 -5.86 11.71 -8.19
CA TYR A 37 -5.87 10.70 -9.24
C TYR A 37 -4.83 11.00 -10.32
N GLY A 38 -3.95 10.03 -10.55
CA GLY A 38 -2.85 10.14 -11.51
C GLY A 38 -1.81 11.18 -11.12
N ALA A 39 -1.72 11.61 -9.86
CA ALA A 39 -0.72 12.60 -9.44
C ALA A 39 0.71 12.14 -9.72
N ASP A 40 1.55 13.00 -10.28
CA ASP A 40 2.99 12.78 -10.39
C ASP A 40 3.66 13.14 -9.06
N LEU A 41 4.00 12.12 -8.28
CA LEU A 41 4.64 12.21 -6.96
C LEU A 41 6.01 11.51 -6.96
N ARG A 42 6.68 11.46 -8.12
CA ARG A 42 8.00 10.84 -8.25
C ARG A 42 9.01 11.50 -7.31
N GLY A 43 9.76 10.68 -6.59
CA GLY A 43 10.79 11.15 -5.66
C GLY A 43 10.24 11.93 -4.45
N ALA A 44 8.91 11.99 -4.26
CA ALA A 44 8.32 12.74 -3.16
C ALA A 44 8.70 12.11 -1.82
N ASN A 45 9.21 12.92 -0.89
CA ASN A 45 9.35 12.48 0.50
C ASN A 45 7.97 12.47 1.16
N LEU A 46 7.36 11.30 1.33
CA LEU A 46 6.04 11.14 1.95
C LEU A 46 6.13 10.54 3.36
N ARG A 47 7.30 10.66 4.02
CA ARG A 47 7.45 10.25 5.41
C ARG A 47 6.48 11.00 6.30
N ASP A 48 5.80 10.25 7.16
CA ASP A 48 4.81 10.71 8.13
C ASP A 48 3.65 11.48 7.50
N ALA A 49 3.48 11.36 6.16
CA ALA A 49 2.37 11.99 5.48
C ALA A 49 1.07 11.28 5.88
N ASP A 50 0.19 12.03 6.54
CA ASP A 50 -1.19 11.63 6.73
C ASP A 50 -1.94 11.66 5.39
N LEU A 51 -2.06 10.50 4.75
CA LEU A 51 -2.76 10.30 3.48
C LEU A 51 -4.15 9.69 3.69
N ARG A 52 -4.74 9.81 4.89
CA ARG A 52 -6.02 9.19 5.28
C ARG A 52 -7.20 9.68 4.46
N ASP A 53 -7.65 8.94 3.43
CA ASP A 53 -8.70 9.31 2.46
C ASP A 53 -8.16 10.03 1.19
N ALA A 54 -6.84 10.09 0.99
CA ALA A 54 -6.26 10.58 -0.26
C ALA A 54 -6.55 9.62 -1.42
N ASN A 55 -7.09 10.12 -2.53
CA ASN A 55 -7.21 9.33 -3.74
C ASN A 55 -5.89 9.30 -4.51
N LEU A 56 -4.98 8.39 -4.16
CA LEU A 56 -3.70 8.18 -4.85
C LEU A 56 -3.78 7.17 -6.00
N ARG A 57 -4.98 6.88 -6.50
CA ARG A 57 -5.15 5.95 -7.61
C ARG A 57 -4.35 6.41 -8.82
N ASP A 58 -3.58 5.48 -9.38
CA ASP A 58 -2.68 5.67 -10.52
C ASP A 58 -1.60 6.76 -10.35
N ALA A 59 -1.41 7.27 -9.13
CA ALA A 59 -0.34 8.21 -8.83
C ALA A 59 1.03 7.58 -9.16
N ASN A 60 1.93 8.39 -9.69
CA ASN A 60 3.30 7.98 -9.94
C ASN A 60 4.12 8.13 -8.65
N LEU A 61 4.34 7.02 -7.94
CA LEU A 61 5.07 6.98 -6.66
C LEU A 61 6.53 6.51 -6.83
N TYR A 62 7.08 6.55 -8.05
CA TYR A 62 8.42 6.03 -8.31
C TYR A 62 9.47 6.81 -7.50
N GLY A 63 10.23 6.11 -6.66
CA GLY A 63 11.25 6.71 -5.79
C GLY A 63 10.70 7.56 -4.64
N ALA A 64 9.39 7.55 -4.37
CA ALA A 64 8.84 8.24 -3.21
C ALA A 64 9.29 7.56 -1.90
N ASP A 65 9.61 8.35 -0.87
CA ASP A 65 9.89 7.81 0.46
C ASP A 65 8.59 7.46 1.16
N LEU A 66 8.31 6.16 1.28
CA LEU A 66 7.11 5.57 1.88
C LEU A 66 7.46 4.80 3.18
N GLU A 67 8.64 5.02 3.76
CA GLU A 67 9.17 4.20 4.87
C GLU A 67 8.18 4.07 6.05
N PRO A 68 7.48 5.12 6.52
CA PRO A 68 6.52 4.98 7.61
C PRO A 68 5.29 4.13 7.26
N ILE A 69 4.86 4.15 5.99
CA ILE A 69 3.76 3.31 5.50
C ILE A 69 4.21 1.85 5.42
N GLN A 70 5.42 1.61 4.90
CA GLN A 70 6.02 0.27 4.86
C GLN A 70 6.23 -0.28 6.27
N ALA A 71 6.67 0.55 7.22
CA ALA A 71 6.84 0.15 8.62
C ALA A 71 5.50 -0.24 9.27
N ASP A 72 4.42 0.51 9.02
CA ASP A 72 3.07 0.14 9.47
C ASP A 72 2.58 -1.17 8.81
N PHE A 73 2.82 -1.33 7.51
CA PHE A 73 2.53 -2.57 6.79
C PHE A 73 3.26 -3.77 7.40
N ASN A 74 4.55 -3.64 7.70
CA ASN A 74 5.38 -4.68 8.33
C ASN A 74 4.87 -5.06 9.72
N ARG A 75 4.35 -4.11 10.52
CA ARG A 75 3.71 -4.38 11.83
C ARG A 75 2.45 -5.23 11.72
N ILE A 76 1.78 -5.19 10.58
CA ILE A 76 0.60 -6.02 10.29
C ILE A 76 1.06 -7.41 9.88
N ILE A 77 1.90 -7.51 8.85
CA ILE A 77 2.23 -8.79 8.23
C ILE A 77 3.14 -9.68 9.09
N ILE A 78 3.92 -9.11 10.03
CA ILE A 78 4.68 -9.92 11.01
C ILE A 78 3.77 -10.77 11.91
N LYS A 79 2.53 -10.33 12.14
CA LYS A 79 1.51 -11.09 12.90
C LYS A 79 0.73 -12.06 12.00
N ALA A 80 1.01 -12.06 10.70
CA ALA A 80 0.32 -12.82 9.67
C ALA A 80 1.28 -13.64 8.80
N ILE A 81 2.41 -14.09 9.36
CA ILE A 81 3.45 -14.84 8.64
C ILE A 81 2.87 -16.01 7.79
N PRO A 82 1.96 -16.86 8.30
CA PRO A 82 1.39 -17.95 7.51
C PRO A 82 0.58 -17.47 6.29
N GLU A 83 0.04 -16.25 6.33
CA GLU A 83 -0.82 -15.68 5.29
C GLU A 83 -0.06 -14.84 4.27
N ILE A 84 1.22 -14.52 4.49
CA ILE A 84 2.00 -13.63 3.61
C ILE A 84 2.00 -14.14 2.16
N ALA A 85 2.16 -15.45 1.96
CA ALA A 85 2.14 -16.04 0.61
C ALA A 85 0.78 -15.86 -0.07
N GLY A 86 -0.30 -15.99 0.69
CA GLY A 86 -1.67 -15.78 0.25
C GLY A 86 -1.97 -14.33 -0.10
N LEU A 87 -1.55 -13.39 0.76
CA LEU A 87 -1.66 -11.95 0.54
C LEU A 87 -0.91 -11.52 -0.72
N ARG A 88 0.34 -11.97 -0.88
CA ARG A 88 1.16 -11.70 -2.08
C ARG A 88 0.48 -12.22 -3.34
N ARG A 89 -0.01 -13.47 -3.31
CA ARG A 89 -0.75 -14.08 -4.41
C ARG A 89 -2.01 -13.28 -4.75
N ALA A 90 -2.75 -12.82 -3.74
CA ALA A 90 -3.96 -12.01 -3.93
C ALA A 90 -3.65 -10.67 -4.63
N LEU A 91 -2.53 -10.01 -4.30
CA LEU A 91 -2.07 -8.81 -4.99
C LEU A 91 -1.74 -9.09 -6.47
N ILE A 92 -0.98 -10.16 -6.74
CA ILE A 92 -0.59 -10.54 -8.11
C ILE A 92 -1.81 -10.92 -8.97
N GLU A 93 -2.79 -11.60 -8.38
CA GLU A 93 -4.00 -12.03 -9.06
C GLU A 93 -5.06 -10.92 -9.18
N GLY A 94 -4.83 -9.75 -8.56
CA GLY A 94 -5.79 -8.65 -8.51
C GLY A 94 -7.04 -8.96 -7.70
N ARG A 95 -6.91 -9.78 -6.65
CA ARG A 95 -7.97 -10.12 -5.71
C ARG A 95 -8.05 -9.16 -4.51
N VAL A 96 -7.21 -8.14 -4.43
CA VAL A 96 -7.27 -7.14 -3.34
C VAL A 96 -8.18 -5.99 -3.75
N ASP A 97 -9.04 -5.56 -2.82
CA ASP A 97 -9.76 -4.29 -2.92
C ASP A 97 -9.63 -3.53 -1.60
N GLY A 98 -8.87 -2.44 -1.59
CA GLY A 98 -8.63 -1.65 -0.39
C GLY A 98 -9.88 -1.00 0.22
N SER A 99 -11.00 -0.93 -0.51
CA SER A 99 -12.24 -0.29 -0.02
C SER A 99 -13.14 -1.19 0.81
N THR A 100 -12.91 -2.50 0.84
CA THR A 100 -13.82 -3.45 1.49
C THR A 100 -13.06 -4.39 2.41
N TYR A 101 -13.51 -4.55 3.65
CA TYR A 101 -12.89 -5.50 4.59
C TYR A 101 -13.30 -6.96 4.38
N THR A 102 -14.35 -7.22 3.61
CA THR A 102 -14.97 -8.54 3.47
C THR A 102 -15.25 -8.87 2.02
N GLY A 103 -15.43 -10.17 1.73
CA GLY A 103 -15.80 -10.67 0.41
C GLY A 103 -14.63 -11.31 -0.33
N ALA A 104 -14.88 -11.80 -1.55
CA ALA A 104 -13.88 -12.50 -2.36
C ALA A 104 -12.69 -11.60 -2.76
N CYS A 105 -12.92 -10.29 -2.80
CA CYS A 105 -11.87 -9.28 -2.84
C CYS A 105 -12.01 -8.39 -1.62
N ALA A 106 -10.92 -8.19 -0.90
CA ALA A 106 -10.91 -7.44 0.34
C ALA A 106 -9.59 -6.67 0.52
N CYS A 107 -9.54 -5.80 1.52
CA CYS A 107 -8.40 -4.95 1.80
C CYS A 107 -7.21 -5.77 2.33
N LEU A 108 -6.19 -5.10 2.87
CA LEU A 108 -5.07 -5.77 3.53
C LEU A 108 -5.52 -6.76 4.61
N VAL A 109 -6.21 -6.29 5.65
CA VAL A 109 -6.64 -7.16 6.75
C VAL A 109 -7.74 -8.12 6.33
N GLY A 110 -8.65 -7.68 5.46
CA GLY A 110 -9.68 -8.55 4.90
C GLY A 110 -9.09 -9.73 4.11
N THR A 111 -8.02 -9.50 3.35
CA THR A 111 -7.32 -10.56 2.63
C THR A 111 -6.63 -11.53 3.58
N ILE A 112 -5.97 -11.03 4.64
CA ILE A 112 -5.38 -11.88 5.68
C ILE A 112 -6.47 -12.72 6.37
N ALA A 113 -7.62 -12.12 6.68
CA ALA A 113 -8.76 -12.81 7.29
C ALA A 113 -9.29 -13.94 6.39
N ASN A 114 -9.42 -13.67 5.09
CA ASN A 114 -9.83 -14.66 4.11
C ASN A 114 -8.86 -15.84 4.02
N GLU A 115 -7.54 -15.59 4.03
CA GLU A 115 -6.54 -16.68 4.01
C GLU A 115 -6.58 -17.52 5.30
N ARG A 116 -6.94 -16.91 6.43
CA ARG A 116 -7.23 -17.62 7.71
C ARG A 116 -8.58 -18.32 7.75
N GLN A 117 -9.45 -18.09 6.76
CA GLN A 117 -10.86 -18.48 6.82
C GLN A 117 -11.55 -17.97 8.10
N ALA A 118 -11.23 -16.74 8.50
CA ALA A 118 -11.67 -16.12 9.74
C ALA A 118 -12.38 -14.78 9.48
N ASP A 119 -13.08 -14.27 10.50
CA ASP A 119 -13.61 -12.90 10.47
C ASP A 119 -12.46 -11.90 10.71
N CYS A 120 -12.43 -10.83 9.92
CA CYS A 120 -11.41 -9.78 10.04
C CYS A 120 -11.39 -9.10 11.42
N ASN A 121 -12.50 -9.11 12.16
CA ASN A 121 -12.62 -8.53 13.50
C ASN A 121 -12.14 -9.47 14.61
N THR A 122 -11.87 -10.73 14.30
CA THR A 122 -11.48 -11.75 15.28
C THR A 122 -10.03 -12.21 15.11
N LEU A 123 -9.23 -11.50 14.32
CA LEU A 123 -7.83 -11.85 14.11
C LEU A 123 -6.98 -11.43 15.33
N ASP A 124 -6.38 -12.42 15.98
CA ASP A 124 -5.49 -12.18 17.12
C ASP A 124 -4.36 -11.22 16.74
N GLY A 125 -4.35 -10.05 17.40
CA GLY A 125 -3.33 -9.02 17.22
C GLY A 125 -3.42 -8.19 15.94
N ILE A 126 -4.38 -8.44 15.05
CA ILE A 126 -4.58 -7.69 13.81
C ILE A 126 -6.02 -7.16 13.77
N THR A 127 -6.20 -5.88 14.06
CA THR A 127 -7.53 -5.26 14.01
C THR A 127 -7.67 -4.45 12.72
N PRO A 128 -8.82 -4.51 12.02
CA PRO A 128 -9.22 -3.54 11.00
C PRO A 128 -9.09 -2.10 11.55
N ASP A 129 -8.30 -1.27 10.88
CA ASP A 129 -8.14 0.13 11.23
C ASP A 129 -7.99 0.92 9.93
N SER A 130 -9.12 1.39 9.42
CA SER A 130 -9.14 2.13 8.16
C SER A 130 -8.34 3.42 8.25
N GLY A 131 -8.01 3.91 9.44
CA GLY A 131 -7.23 5.12 9.68
C GLY A 131 -5.72 4.93 9.59
N ARG A 132 -5.17 3.72 9.68
CA ARG A 132 -3.72 3.53 9.71
C ARG A 132 -3.06 3.67 8.33
N PRO A 133 -1.78 4.08 8.26
CA PRO A 133 -1.09 4.34 7.01
C PRO A 133 -1.17 3.20 5.98
N ALA A 134 -0.97 1.94 6.39
CA ALA A 134 -0.97 0.82 5.46
C ALA A 134 -2.34 0.58 4.81
N GLU A 135 -3.44 0.63 5.57
CA GLU A 135 -4.78 0.42 4.98
C GLU A 135 -5.22 1.59 4.10
N ARG A 136 -4.77 2.81 4.44
CA ARG A 136 -4.96 3.98 3.58
C ARG A 136 -4.20 3.86 2.27
N PHE A 137 -2.97 3.38 2.30
CA PHE A 137 -2.21 3.08 1.08
C PHE A 137 -2.94 2.06 0.21
N PHE A 138 -3.50 1.00 0.82
CA PHE A 138 -4.26 -0.02 0.09
C PHE A 138 -5.54 0.51 -0.58
N LEU A 139 -6.08 1.69 -0.19
CA LEU A 139 -7.21 2.32 -0.91
C LEU A 139 -6.88 2.65 -2.37
N ALA A 140 -5.60 2.76 -2.73
CA ALA A 140 -5.14 2.94 -4.10
C ALA A 140 -5.25 1.66 -4.97
N ILE A 141 -5.61 0.51 -4.37
CA ILE A 141 -5.73 -0.80 -5.01
C ILE A 141 -7.21 -1.21 -5.07
N ARG A 142 -7.71 -1.52 -6.26
CA ARG A 142 -9.07 -2.02 -6.51
C ARG A 142 -9.05 -3.43 -7.06
N LYS A 143 -10.19 -4.13 -6.97
CA LYS A 143 -10.37 -5.42 -7.62
C LYS A 143 -9.98 -5.36 -9.09
N GLY A 144 -9.09 -6.27 -9.50
CA GLY A 144 -8.55 -6.38 -10.86
C GLY A 144 -7.22 -5.66 -11.08
N ASP A 145 -6.80 -4.79 -10.16
CA ASP A 145 -5.49 -4.14 -10.21
C ASP A 145 -4.37 -5.16 -9.94
N LYS A 146 -3.32 -5.14 -10.76
CA LYS A 146 -2.17 -6.04 -10.65
C LYS A 146 -0.87 -5.24 -10.63
N PRO A 147 0.27 -5.82 -10.22
CA PRO A 147 1.56 -5.12 -10.26
C PRO A 147 1.89 -4.50 -11.62
N GLU A 148 1.46 -5.09 -12.72
CA GLU A 148 1.74 -4.58 -14.07
C GLU A 148 0.85 -3.38 -14.45
N THR A 149 -0.30 -3.20 -13.78
CA THR A 149 -1.30 -2.17 -14.11
C THR A 149 -1.51 -1.13 -13.03
N ASN A 150 -1.11 -1.40 -11.79
CA ASN A 150 -1.26 -0.51 -10.64
C ASN A 150 0.02 -0.48 -9.80
N GLN A 151 0.59 0.72 -9.67
CA GLN A 151 1.87 0.91 -8.99
C GLN A 151 1.79 0.67 -7.48
N ALA A 152 0.67 0.98 -6.81
CA ALA A 152 0.52 0.69 -5.39
C ALA A 152 0.52 -0.82 -5.13
N SER A 153 -0.10 -1.61 -6.01
CA SER A 153 -0.03 -3.08 -5.97
C SER A 153 1.40 -3.58 -6.18
N ALA A 154 2.15 -3.01 -7.12
CA ALA A 154 3.56 -3.38 -7.35
C ALA A 154 4.45 -3.07 -6.13
N ILE A 155 4.28 -1.89 -5.53
CA ILE A 155 5.00 -1.47 -4.32
C ILE A 155 4.68 -2.41 -3.15
N ALA A 156 3.41 -2.74 -2.92
CA ALA A 156 3.02 -3.67 -1.87
C ALA A 156 3.64 -5.06 -2.04
N VAL A 157 3.75 -5.56 -3.28
CA VAL A 157 4.44 -6.83 -3.56
C VAL A 157 5.95 -6.71 -3.28
N SER A 158 6.60 -5.61 -3.66
CA SER A 158 8.02 -5.36 -3.32
C SER A 158 8.25 -5.38 -1.81
N TRP A 159 7.39 -4.72 -1.04
CA TRP A 159 7.49 -4.71 0.42
C TRP A 159 7.36 -6.12 1.02
N ILE A 160 6.48 -6.95 0.48
CA ILE A 160 6.38 -8.34 0.90
C ILE A 160 7.67 -9.10 0.56
N ASP A 161 8.21 -8.93 -0.65
CA ASP A 161 9.40 -9.63 -1.09
C ASP A 161 10.64 -9.25 -0.27
N GLU A 162 10.81 -7.96 0.04
CA GLU A 162 11.84 -7.43 0.94
C GLU A 162 11.68 -8.01 2.35
N PHE A 163 10.47 -7.99 2.91
CA PHE A 163 10.20 -8.52 4.24
C PHE A 163 10.48 -10.03 4.34
N VAL A 164 10.11 -10.81 3.32
CA VAL A 164 10.40 -12.25 3.25
C VAL A 164 11.90 -12.50 3.11
N ALA A 165 12.61 -11.69 2.35
CA ALA A 165 14.07 -11.77 2.24
C ALA A 165 14.75 -11.54 3.61
N ASP A 166 14.29 -10.54 4.36
CA ASP A 166 14.79 -10.23 5.70
C ASP A 166 14.52 -11.38 6.69
N LEU A 167 13.32 -11.95 6.69
CA LEU A 167 12.98 -13.11 7.53
C LEU A 167 13.87 -14.32 7.20
N ARG A 168 14.11 -14.59 5.91
CA ARG A 168 15.00 -15.69 5.48
C ARG A 168 16.45 -15.43 5.86
N ALA A 169 16.94 -14.20 5.73
CA ALA A 169 18.28 -13.81 6.20
C ALA A 169 18.42 -14.02 7.72
N ALA A 170 17.33 -13.84 8.47
CA ALA A 170 17.23 -14.15 9.89
C ALA A 170 16.95 -15.65 10.20
N HIS A 171 16.95 -16.53 9.19
CA HIS A 171 16.67 -17.97 9.30
C HIS A 171 15.27 -18.30 9.85
N LEU A 172 14.29 -17.42 9.66
CA LEU A 172 12.90 -17.64 10.01
C LEU A 172 12.15 -18.28 8.84
N ALA A 173 11.35 -19.31 9.12
CA ALA A 173 10.54 -19.99 8.12
C ALA A 173 9.36 -19.10 7.67
N VAL A 174 9.08 -19.08 6.36
CA VAL A 174 7.96 -18.36 5.78
C VAL A 174 7.15 -19.33 4.91
N PRO A 175 6.05 -19.91 5.43
CA PRO A 175 5.25 -20.88 4.70
C PRO A 175 4.82 -20.38 3.32
N GLY A 176 4.89 -21.26 2.32
CA GLY A 176 4.51 -20.92 0.93
C GLY A 176 5.60 -20.21 0.14
N PHE A 177 6.77 -19.97 0.75
CA PHE A 177 7.98 -19.49 0.11
C PHE A 177 9.12 -20.52 0.16
N ASP A 178 8.86 -21.78 0.50
CA ASP A 178 9.90 -22.78 0.81
C ASP A 178 10.66 -23.34 -0.41
N ASN A 179 10.47 -22.77 -1.61
CA ASN A 179 11.21 -23.14 -2.82
C ASN A 179 12.16 -22.00 -3.25
N ALA A 180 13.29 -21.87 -2.55
CA ALA A 180 14.54 -21.56 -3.23
C ALA A 180 15.28 -22.89 -3.41
N GLY A 181 14.75 -23.73 -4.30
CA GLY A 181 15.44 -24.91 -4.77
C GLY A 181 16.65 -24.47 -5.58
N THR A 182 17.82 -24.67 -5.00
CA THR A 182 19.10 -24.81 -5.67
C THR A 182 18.94 -25.68 -6.93
N LEU A 183 19.23 -25.13 -8.11
CA LEU A 183 19.88 -25.80 -9.24
C LEU A 183 20.79 -24.79 -9.93
#